data_AF-A0A7V9ETF0-F1
#
_entry.id   AF-A0A7V9ETF0-F1
#
_cell.length_a   1.000
_cell.length_b   1.000
_cell.length_c   1.000
_cell.angle_alpha   90.00
_cell.angle_beta   90.00
_cell.angle_gamma   90.00
#
_symmetry.space_group_name_H-M   'P 1'
#
loop_
_entity.id
_entity.type
_entity.pdbx_description
1 polymer ?
#
loop_
_entity_poly.entity_id
_entity_poly.type
_entity_poly.pdbx_seq_one_letter_code
_entity_poly.pdbx_strand_id
1 'polypeptide(L)'
;MQLIGQGGQTGQAVVRVIGPSLTTVPDALIDPTLDLFKAEGTLAAQNDDWKDTNGAAIEATGLAPTDSHESALPPTSRLAYTAIVQGKSGESGVGLVEVYYLP
;
A
#
# COMPACT_ATOMS: atom_id res chain seq x y z
N MET A 1 -1.98 -5.58 -9.22
CA MET A 1 -1.71 -4.43 -10.12
C MET A 1 -0.20 -4.29 -10.32
N GLN A 2 0.29 -4.00 -11.52
CA GLN A 2 1.71 -3.72 -11.76
C GLN A 2 2.00 -2.22 -11.55
N LEU A 3 3.04 -1.90 -10.79
CA LEU A 3 3.49 -0.53 -10.51
C LEU A 3 4.78 -0.25 -11.29
N ILE A 4 4.76 0.78 -12.14
CA ILE A 4 5.91 1.19 -12.96
C ILE A 4 6.22 2.65 -12.65
N GLY A 5 7.43 2.94 -12.17
CA GLY A 5 7.91 4.32 -11.95
C GLY A 5 8.03 5.15 -13.23
N GLN A 6 7.85 6.47 -13.12
CA GLN A 6 8.23 7.36 -14.22
C GLN A 6 9.74 7.27 -14.48
N GLY A 7 10.11 6.89 -15.71
CA GLY A 7 11.51 6.76 -16.12
C GLY A 7 12.26 8.08 -16.02
N GLY A 8 13.34 8.10 -15.23
CA GLY A 8 14.26 9.23 -15.10
C GLY A 8 14.33 9.85 -13.70
N GLN A 9 13.38 9.56 -12.81
CA GLN A 9 13.43 10.04 -11.42
C GLN A 9 14.00 8.96 -10.50
N THR A 10 15.03 9.30 -9.71
CA THR A 10 15.49 8.51 -8.55
C THR A 10 14.53 8.68 -7.36
N GLY A 11 13.23 8.71 -7.63
CA GLY A 11 12.18 9.03 -6.68
C GLY A 11 11.77 7.81 -5.85
N GLN A 12 11.34 8.06 -4.62
CA GLN A 12 10.72 7.05 -3.78
C GLN A 12 9.22 7.07 -4.00
N ALA A 13 8.56 5.92 -3.81
CA ALA A 13 7.11 5.83 -3.87
C ALA A 13 6.53 5.30 -2.56
N VAL A 14 5.38 5.83 -2.15
CA VAL A 14 4.53 5.25 -1.11
C VAL A 14 3.40 4.49 -1.80
N VAL A 15 3.14 3.27 -1.32
CA VAL A 15 2.00 2.46 -1.75
C VAL A 15 1.12 2.22 -0.53
N ARG A 16 -0.17 2.50 -0.65
CA ARG A 16 -1.15 2.25 0.41
C ARG A 16 -2.45 1.69 -0.12
N VAL A 17 -3.18 1.00 0.74
CA VAL A 17 -4.47 0.39 0.48
C VAL A 17 -5.48 0.95 1.47
N ILE A 18 -6.49 1.63 0.93
CA ILE A 18 -7.58 2.25 1.68
C ILE A 18 -8.79 1.30 1.61
N GLY A 19 -9.29 0.90 2.77
CA GLY A 19 -10.42 -0.01 2.91
C GLY A 19 -11.46 0.57 3.88
N PRO A 20 -11.26 0.48 5.20
CA PRO A 20 -12.21 0.98 6.21
C PRO A 20 -12.61 2.44 6.05
N SER A 21 -11.72 3.31 5.55
CA SER A 21 -12.05 4.72 5.33
C SER A 21 -12.99 4.95 4.15
N LEU A 22 -13.26 3.95 3.30
CA LEU A 22 -14.19 4.03 2.17
C LEU A 22 -15.66 3.92 2.61
N THR A 23 -16.07 4.75 3.56
CA THR A 23 -17.39 4.70 4.23
C THR A 23 -18.62 4.82 3.31
N THR A 24 -18.43 5.34 2.09
CA THR A 24 -19.51 5.48 1.08
C THR A 24 -19.45 4.41 0.00
N VAL A 25 -18.45 3.52 0.03
CA VAL A 25 -18.26 2.45 -0.95
C VAL A 25 -18.90 1.17 -0.40
N PRO A 26 -19.87 0.56 -1.11
CA PRO A 26 -20.41 -0.73 -0.72
C PRO A 26 -19.33 -1.80 -0.66
N ASP A 27 -19.41 -2.69 0.32
CA ASP A 27 -18.52 -3.85 0.51
C ASP A 27 -17.03 -3.47 0.55
N ALA A 28 -16.68 -2.34 1.15
CA ALA A 28 -15.28 -1.97 1.38
C ALA A 28 -14.57 -3.04 2.24
N LEU A 29 -13.31 -3.34 1.91
CA LEU A 29 -12.48 -4.22 2.73
C LEU A 29 -12.31 -3.60 4.12
N ILE A 30 -12.66 -4.36 5.16
CA ILE A 30 -12.60 -3.91 6.56
C ILE A 30 -11.21 -4.08 7.18
N ASP A 31 -10.34 -4.87 6.55
CA ASP A 31 -8.99 -5.15 7.02
C ASP A 31 -8.11 -5.57 5.82
N PRO A 32 -7.73 -4.62 4.95
CA PRO A 32 -6.90 -4.88 3.77
C PRO A 32 -5.42 -5.08 4.12
N THR A 33 -4.81 -6.13 3.58
CA THR A 33 -3.35 -6.33 3.60
C THR A 33 -2.73 -6.03 2.24
N LEU A 34 -1.44 -5.64 2.23
CA LEU A 34 -0.66 -5.32 1.03
C LEU A 34 0.62 -6.14 0.99
N ASP A 35 0.80 -6.89 -0.10
CA ASP A 35 2.06 -7.54 -0.45
C ASP A 35 2.66 -6.90 -1.71
N LEU A 36 3.95 -6.57 -1.67
CA LEU A 36 4.72 -6.14 -2.83
C LEU A 36 5.68 -7.24 -3.28
N PHE A 37 5.57 -7.64 -4.54
CA PHE A 37 6.44 -8.64 -5.17
C PHE A 37 7.35 -8.00 -6.22
N LYS A 38 8.63 -8.38 -6.23
CA LYS A 38 9.57 -8.04 -7.32
C LYS A 38 9.15 -8.70 -8.63
N ALA A 39 9.70 -8.21 -9.74
CA ALA A 39 9.52 -8.81 -11.06
C ALA A 39 9.87 -10.32 -11.12
N GLU A 40 10.81 -10.77 -10.29
CA GLU A 40 11.22 -12.18 -10.13
C GLU A 40 10.27 -13.02 -9.24
N GLY A 41 9.17 -12.46 -8.75
CA GLY A 41 8.18 -13.17 -7.93
C GLY A 41 8.55 -13.32 -6.45
N THR A 42 9.62 -12.66 -6.00
CA THR A 42 10.01 -12.67 -4.57
C THR A 42 9.31 -11.55 -3.81
N LEU A 43 8.78 -11.87 -2.61
CA LEU A 43 8.20 -10.89 -1.69
C LEU A 43 9.25 -9.84 -1.29
N ALA A 44 8.94 -8.58 -1.52
CA ALA A 44 9.80 -7.44 -1.22
C ALA A 44 9.45 -6.79 0.11
N ALA A 45 8.15 -6.64 0.37
CA ALA A 45 7.60 -6.05 1.57
C ALA A 45 6.13 -6.47 1.72
N GLN A 46 5.64 -6.45 2.95
CA GLN A 46 4.23 -6.70 3.28
C GLN A 46 3.82 -5.78 4.43
N ASN A 47 2.54 -5.44 4.49
CA ASN A 47 1.97 -4.72 5.62
C ASN A 47 0.49 -5.05 5.81
N ASP A 48 0.08 -5.14 7.06
CA ASP A 48 -1.29 -5.41 7.52
C ASP A 48 -1.87 -4.08 8.03
N ASP A 49 -1.42 -3.64 9.21
CA ASP A 49 -1.72 -2.30 9.73
C ASP A 49 -0.54 -1.34 9.47
N TRP A 50 -0.80 -0.16 8.91
CA TRP A 50 0.26 0.79 8.52
C TRP A 50 1.13 1.25 9.70
N LYS A 51 0.62 1.13 10.93
CA LYS A 51 1.36 1.46 12.15
C LYS A 51 2.29 0.34 12.63
N ASP A 52 2.06 -0.91 12.22
CA ASP A 52 2.84 -2.06 12.71
C ASP A 52 4.32 -1.94 12.36
N THR A 53 4.61 -1.46 11.16
CA THR A 53 5.97 -1.36 10.65
C THR A 53 6.19 -0.02 9.98
N ASN A 54 7.14 0.76 10.51
CA ASN A 54 7.55 2.06 9.96
C ASN A 54 6.45 3.13 9.92
N GLY A 55 5.46 3.08 10.83
CA GLY A 55 4.39 4.09 10.92
C GLY A 55 4.91 5.53 10.97
N ALA A 56 5.99 5.80 11.73
CA ALA A 56 6.61 7.12 11.79
C ALA A 56 7.19 7.58 10.43
N ALA A 57 7.74 6.65 9.63
CA ALA A 57 8.26 6.98 8.30
C ALA A 57 7.12 7.30 7.33
N ILE A 58 5.98 6.62 7.46
CA ILE A 58 4.77 6.88 6.69
C ILE A 58 4.15 8.22 7.11
N GLU A 59 4.03 8.49 8.41
CA GLU A 59 3.57 9.79 8.94
C GLU A 59 4.42 10.95 8.44
N ALA A 60 5.75 10.78 8.39
CA ALA A 60 6.66 11.80 7.90
C ALA A 60 6.42 12.20 6.43
N THR A 61 5.73 11.37 5.64
CA THR A 61 5.35 11.69 4.26
C THR A 61 4.09 12.55 4.16
N GLY A 62 3.30 12.64 5.23
CA GLY A 62 1.95 13.23 5.19
C GLY A 62 0.90 12.37 4.47
N LEU A 63 1.24 11.13 4.10
CA LEU A 63 0.36 10.18 3.39
C LEU A 63 -0.10 9.02 4.28
N ALA A 64 -0.06 9.17 5.60
CA ALA A 64 -0.58 8.16 6.50
C ALA A 64 -2.07 7.89 6.22
N PRO A 65 -2.49 6.62 6.12
CA PRO A 65 -3.91 6.27 6.14
C PRO A 65 -4.58 6.75 7.43
N THR A 66 -5.90 6.95 7.38
CA THR A 66 -6.66 7.51 8.52
C THR A 66 -7.15 6.45 9.48
N ASP A 67 -7.49 5.26 8.98
CA ASP A 67 -7.84 4.11 9.82
C ASP A 67 -6.57 3.30 10.15
N SER A 68 -6.51 2.69 11.33
CA SER A 68 -5.34 1.89 11.72
C SER A 68 -5.26 0.54 11.01
N HIS A 69 -6.39 0.00 10.52
CA HIS A 69 -6.45 -1.26 9.79
C HIS A 69 -6.21 -1.09 8.28
N GLU A 70 -5.77 0.09 7.85
CA GLU A 70 -5.33 0.32 6.48
C GLU A 70 -3.87 -0.07 6.32
N SER A 71 -3.53 -0.62 5.17
CA SER A 71 -2.16 -1.05 4.89
C SER A 71 -1.38 0.02 4.14
N ALA A 72 -0.13 0.24 4.53
CA ALA A 72 0.79 1.10 3.80
C ALA A 72 2.24 0.67 3.95
N LEU A 73 3.04 0.94 2.93
CA LEU A 73 4.47 0.70 2.93
C LEU A 73 5.25 2.02 2.93
N PRO A 74 6.38 2.09 3.66
CA PRO A 74 7.21 3.28 3.67
C PRO A 74 7.77 3.56 2.26
N PRO A 75 8.22 4.79 2.01
CA PRO A 75 8.87 5.18 0.76
C PRO A 75 9.90 4.16 0.26
N THR A 76 9.73 3.66 -0.98
CA THR A 76 10.65 2.70 -1.61
C THR A 76 11.15 3.20 -2.96
N SER A 77 12.45 3.06 -3.21
CA SER A 77 13.13 3.56 -4.42
C SER A 77 13.02 2.62 -5.64
N ARG A 78 12.28 1.52 -5.53
CA ARG A 78 12.20 0.50 -6.59
C ARG A 78 10.93 0.65 -7.41
N LEU A 79 11.13 0.70 -8.74
CA LEU A 79 10.13 1.14 -9.71
C LEU A 79 9.38 0.00 -10.43
N ALA A 80 9.60 -1.26 -10.06
CA ALA A 80 8.96 -2.42 -10.71
C ALA A 80 8.53 -3.47 -9.68
N TYR A 81 7.32 -3.28 -9.15
CA TYR A 81 6.68 -4.21 -8.23
C TYR A 81 5.27 -4.56 -8.68
N THR A 82 4.78 -5.70 -8.22
CA THR A 82 3.37 -6.07 -8.27
C THR A 82 2.80 -5.92 -6.87
N ALA A 83 1.75 -5.10 -6.74
CA ALA A 83 0.94 -5.02 -5.53
C ALA A 83 -0.19 -6.05 -5.57
N ILE A 84 -0.26 -6.87 -4.52
CA ILE A 84 -1.36 -7.80 -4.25
C ILE A 84 -2.07 -7.30 -2.99
N VAL A 85 -3.40 -7.26 -3.07
CA VAL A 85 -4.29 -6.83 -1.99
C VAL A 85 -5.29 -7.93 -1.69
N GLN A 86 -5.51 -8.19 -0.41
CA GLN A 86 -6.45 -9.20 0.09
C GLN A 86 -7.01 -8.78 1.45
N GLY A 87 -8.22 -9.23 1.79
CA GLY A 87 -8.70 -9.18 3.17
C GLY A 87 -7.89 -10.12 4.05
N LYS A 88 -7.53 -9.67 5.26
CA LYS A 88 -6.67 -10.41 6.20
C LYS A 88 -7.12 -11.84 6.51
N SER A 89 -8.43 -12.07 6.62
CA SER A 89 -8.98 -13.42 6.85
C SER A 89 -9.54 -14.07 5.57
N GLY A 90 -9.13 -13.56 4.40
CA GLY A 90 -9.60 -14.04 3.09
C GLY A 90 -10.93 -13.45 2.65
N GLU A 91 -11.39 -12.37 3.28
CA GLU A 91 -12.58 -11.64 2.87
C GLU A 91 -12.37 -10.99 1.48
N SER A 92 -13.46 -10.95 0.71
CA SER A 92 -13.52 -10.20 -0.54
C SER A 92 -14.23 -8.87 -0.32
N GLY A 93 -13.83 -7.85 -1.07
CA GLY A 93 -14.42 -6.52 -0.99
C GLY A 93 -13.71 -5.53 -1.91
N VAL A 94 -14.07 -4.26 -1.77
CA VAL A 94 -13.48 -3.14 -2.52
C VAL A 94 -12.35 -2.52 -1.69
N GLY A 95 -11.16 -2.44 -2.25
CA GLY A 95 -10.04 -1.66 -1.73
C GLY A 95 -9.56 -0.66 -2.78
N LEU A 96 -9.16 0.52 -2.35
CA LEU A 96 -8.52 1.53 -3.20
C LEU A 96 -7.02 1.45 -3.01
N VAL A 97 -6.28 1.18 -4.09
CA VAL A 97 -4.81 1.21 -4.09
C VAL A 97 -4.34 2.56 -4.60
N GLU A 98 -3.51 3.23 -3.81
CA GLU A 98 -2.94 4.52 -4.16
C GLU A 98 -1.41 4.43 -4.20
N VAL A 99 -0.81 5.12 -5.18
CA VAL A 99 0.64 5.21 -5.34
C VAL A 99 1.04 6.65 -5.50
N TYR A 100 1.90 7.11 -4.60
CA TYR A 100 2.41 8.47 -4.58
C TYR A 100 3.90 8.45 -4.88
N TYR A 101 4.30 9.16 -5.94
CA TYR A 101 5.72 9.44 -6.19
C TYR A 101 6.12 10.66 -5.37
N LEU A 102 7.17 10.51 -4.58
CA LEU A 102 7.75 11.59 -3.80
C LEU A 102 8.79 12.34 -4.66
N PRO A 103 8.91 13.67 -4.48
CA PRO A 103 9.94 14.50 -5.13
C PRO A 103 11.37 14.04 -4.85
#